data_AF-A0A972KUW5-F1
#
_entry.id   AF-A0A972KUW5-F1
#
_cell.length_a   1.000
_cell.length_b   1.000
_cell.length_c   1.000
_cell.angle_alpha   90.00
_cell.angle_beta   90.00
_cell.angle_gamma   90.00
#
_symmetry.space_group_name_H-M   'P 1'
#
loop_
_entity.id
_entity.type
_entity.pdbx_description
1 polymer ?
#
loop_
_entity_poly.entity_id
_entity_poly.type
_entity_poly.pdbx_seq_one_letter_code
_entity_poly.pdbx_strand_id
1 'polypeptide(L)'
;MALFKPVLSLLLLLIFSLSVSARLDSTEITTFEEAEKAIDTLTLKIEKSPTEAELYVSRGDIYFLTHEFDSAEEDYSKAILINDNLDAAYYGRMMISASFSHKKVSSVKR
;
A
#
# COMPACT_ATOMS: atom_id res chain seq x y z
N MET A 1 -8.01 52.21 9.51
CA MET A 1 -6.92 51.32 9.97
C MET A 1 -7.49 49.96 10.44
N ALA A 2 -8.31 49.30 9.61
CA ALA A 2 -9.00 48.04 9.96
C ALA A 2 -8.91 46.95 8.87
N LEU A 3 -8.47 47.30 7.65
CA LEU A 3 -8.37 46.39 6.50
C LEU A 3 -7.13 45.48 6.49
N PHE A 4 -6.17 45.72 7.38
CA PHE A 4 -4.89 45.01 7.40
C PHE A 4 -4.98 43.60 8.02
N LYS A 5 -5.87 43.40 9.00
CA LYS A 5 -6.07 42.10 9.67
C LYS A 5 -6.63 40.99 8.78
N PRO A 6 -7.69 41.21 7.97
CA PRO A 6 -8.23 40.15 7.13
C PRO A 6 -7.28 39.75 5.99
N VAL A 7 -6.55 40.71 5.41
CA VAL A 7 -5.56 40.44 4.35
C VAL A 7 -4.41 39.58 4.87
N LEU A 8 -3.88 39.90 6.07
CA LEU A 8 -2.84 39.10 6.71
C LEU A 8 -3.32 37.69 7.07
N SER A 9 -4.56 37.56 7.52
CA SER A 9 -5.17 36.25 7.81
C SER A 9 -5.35 35.40 6.54
N LEU A 10 -5.75 36.02 5.42
CA LEU A 10 -5.86 35.32 4.13
C LEU A 10 -4.50 34.86 3.61
N LEU A 11 -3.48 35.71 3.78
CA LEU A 11 -2.11 35.39 3.35
C LEU A 11 -1.53 34.22 4.17
N LEU A 12 -1.77 34.20 5.48
CA LEU A 12 -1.36 33.10 6.36
C LEU A 12 -2.08 31.80 6.01
N LEU A 13 -3.38 31.84 5.70
CA LEU A 13 -4.14 30.67 5.25
C LEU A 13 -3.66 30.17 3.89
N LEU A 14 -3.31 31.07 2.97
CA LEU A 14 -2.76 30.71 1.67
C LEU A 14 -1.38 30.04 1.81
N ILE A 15 -0.50 30.60 2.63
CA ILE A 15 0.83 30.02 2.94
C ILE A 15 0.68 28.67 3.64
N PHE A 16 -0.27 28.55 4.58
CA PHE A 16 -0.59 27.29 5.23
C PHE A 16 -1.12 26.25 4.23
N SER A 17 -1.99 26.65 3.31
CA SER A 17 -2.51 25.76 2.25
C SER A 17 -1.43 25.31 1.26
N LEU A 18 -0.54 26.22 0.84
CA LEU A 18 0.57 25.88 -0.05
C LEU A 18 1.57 24.95 0.65
N SER A 19 1.87 25.20 1.93
CA SER A 19 2.79 24.37 2.70
C SER A 19 2.21 23.01 3.07
N VAL A 20 0.89 22.87 3.18
CA VAL A 20 0.24 21.56 3.30
C VAL A 20 0.30 20.80 1.98
N SER A 21 -0.05 21.42 0.83
CA SER A 21 0.00 20.75 -0.48
C SER A 21 1.41 20.31 -0.88
N ALA A 22 2.45 21.08 -0.53
CA ALA A 22 3.84 20.69 -0.77
C ALA A 22 4.35 19.56 0.14
N ARG A 23 3.68 19.27 1.27
CA ARG A 23 4.03 18.17 2.19
C ARG A 23 3.40 16.84 1.82
N LEU A 24 2.32 16.85 1.03
CA LEU A 24 1.62 15.62 0.63
C LEU A 24 2.40 14.82 -0.42
N ASP A 25 3.20 15.49 -1.24
CA ASP A 25 3.99 14.85 -2.31
C ASP A 25 5.16 14.02 -1.75
N SER A 26 5.86 14.53 -0.72
CA SER A 26 7.06 13.87 -0.17
C SER A 26 6.78 12.65 0.71
N THR A 27 5.54 12.47 1.17
CA THR A 27 5.14 11.34 2.04
C THR A 27 4.66 10.12 1.27
N GLU A 28 4.11 10.29 0.06
CA GLU A 28 3.65 9.18 -0.77
C GLU A 28 4.82 8.55 -1.54
N ILE A 29 5.71 9.40 -2.08
CA ILE A 29 6.93 9.00 -2.82
C ILE A 29 7.87 8.15 -1.95
N THR A 30 8.00 8.48 -0.66
CA THR A 30 8.87 7.71 0.25
C THR A 30 8.35 6.31 0.52
N THR A 31 7.03 6.09 0.53
CA THR A 31 6.47 4.74 0.75
C THR A 31 6.49 3.86 -0.50
N PHE A 32 6.28 4.45 -1.68
CA PHE A 32 6.23 3.69 -2.93
C PHE A 32 7.64 3.26 -3.39
N GLU A 33 8.62 4.16 -3.32
CA GLU A 33 10.02 3.83 -3.64
C GLU A 33 10.58 2.75 -2.70
N GLU A 34 10.27 2.84 -1.41
CA GLU A 34 10.67 1.82 -0.43
C GLU A 34 9.99 0.47 -0.70
N ALA A 35 8.71 0.48 -1.09
CA ALA A 35 7.97 -0.72 -1.45
C ALA A 35 8.56 -1.40 -2.70
N GLU A 36 8.83 -0.64 -3.77
CA GLU A 36 9.46 -1.16 -4.99
C GLU A 36 10.83 -1.79 -4.67
N LYS A 37 11.67 -1.10 -3.91
CA LYS A 37 12.98 -1.63 -3.50
C LYS A 37 12.87 -2.91 -2.66
N ALA A 38 11.87 -2.99 -1.79
CA ALA A 38 11.61 -4.17 -0.99
C ALA A 38 11.13 -5.35 -1.86
N ILE A 39 10.25 -5.09 -2.83
CA ILE A 39 9.79 -6.06 -3.82
C ILE A 39 10.96 -6.59 -4.65
N ASP A 40 11.85 -5.73 -5.15
CA ASP A 40 13.04 -6.13 -5.91
C ASP A 40 13.95 -7.02 -5.07
N THR A 41 14.19 -6.62 -3.83
CA THR A 41 15.02 -7.39 -2.90
C THR A 41 14.43 -8.77 -2.62
N LEU A 42 13.12 -8.87 -2.42
CA LEU A 42 12.42 -10.14 -2.20
C LEU A 42 12.41 -11.00 -3.46
N THR A 43 12.25 -10.39 -4.63
CA THR A 43 12.32 -11.08 -5.92
C THR A 43 13.67 -11.75 -6.11
N LEU A 44 14.77 -11.04 -5.86
CA LEU A 44 16.12 -11.62 -5.91
C LEU A 44 16.35 -12.74 -4.87
N LYS A 45 15.67 -12.69 -3.72
CA LYS A 45 15.73 -13.77 -2.72
C LYS A 45 14.93 -14.99 -3.19
N ILE A 46 13.75 -14.78 -3.75
CA ILE A 46 12.88 -15.82 -4.30
C ILE A 46 13.59 -16.55 -5.44
N GLU A 47 14.30 -15.84 -6.32
CA GLU A 47 15.11 -16.47 -7.38
C GLU A 47 16.17 -17.44 -6.82
N LYS A 48 16.74 -17.14 -5.66
CA LYS A 48 17.75 -17.97 -4.99
C LYS A 48 17.13 -19.10 -4.17
N SER A 49 15.96 -18.86 -3.58
CA SER A 49 15.25 -19.78 -2.68
C SER A 49 13.77 -19.88 -3.07
N PRO A 50 13.44 -20.48 -4.22
CA PRO A 50 12.07 -20.44 -4.77
C PRO A 50 11.06 -21.27 -3.97
N THR A 51 11.52 -22.06 -3.00
CA THR A 51 10.73 -22.91 -2.11
C THR A 51 10.61 -22.35 -0.69
N GLU A 52 11.04 -21.11 -0.44
CA GLU A 52 10.89 -20.45 0.85
C GLU A 52 9.57 -19.67 0.88
N ALA A 53 8.53 -20.27 1.45
CA ALA A 53 7.15 -19.76 1.39
C ALA A 53 7.01 -18.37 2.03
N GLU A 54 7.78 -18.10 3.07
CA GLU A 54 7.79 -16.85 3.84
C GLU A 54 8.20 -15.64 2.99
N LEU A 55 9.03 -15.84 1.96
CA LEU A 55 9.41 -14.78 1.04
C LEU A 55 8.22 -14.31 0.19
N TYR A 56 7.39 -15.25 -0.26
CA TYR A 56 6.18 -14.92 -1.01
C TYR A 56 5.15 -14.24 -0.10
N VAL A 57 4.97 -14.69 1.15
CA VAL A 57 4.12 -13.95 2.12
C VAL A 57 4.61 -12.52 2.31
N SER A 58 5.91 -12.34 2.52
CA SER A 58 6.49 -11.01 2.74
C SER A 58 6.29 -10.07 1.54
N ARG A 59 6.41 -10.60 0.32
CA ARG A 59 6.21 -9.80 -0.90
C ARG A 59 4.73 -9.53 -1.16
N GLY A 60 3.87 -10.52 -0.89
CA GLY A 60 2.41 -10.37 -0.91
C GLY A 60 1.91 -9.32 0.08
N ASP A 61 2.48 -9.23 1.28
CA ASP A 61 2.15 -8.19 2.26
C ASP A 61 2.45 -6.78 1.73
N ILE A 62 3.58 -6.60 1.03
CA ILE A 62 3.94 -5.31 0.43
C ILE A 62 2.96 -4.98 -0.69
N TYR A 63 2.68 -5.92 -1.60
CA TYR A 63 1.67 -5.73 -2.63
C TYR A 63 0.28 -5.41 -2.07
N PHE A 64 -0.10 -6.04 -0.96
CA PHE A 64 -1.35 -5.75 -0.28
C PHE A 64 -1.38 -4.30 0.24
N LEU A 65 -0.29 -3.83 0.86
CA LEU A 65 -0.17 -2.46 1.37
C LEU A 65 -0.13 -1.42 0.25
N THR A 66 0.46 -1.75 -0.91
CA THR A 66 0.44 -0.91 -2.11
C THR A 66 -0.83 -1.05 -2.95
N HIS A 67 -1.82 -1.82 -2.47
CA HIS A 67 -3.12 -2.07 -3.13
C HIS A 67 -3.04 -2.83 -4.46
N GLU A 68 -1.92 -3.51 -4.71
CA GLU A 68 -1.70 -4.43 -5.83
C GLU A 68 -2.26 -5.83 -5.50
N PHE A 69 -3.58 -5.90 -5.30
CA PHE A 69 -4.22 -7.10 -4.75
C PHE A 69 -4.09 -8.36 -5.62
N ASP A 70 -4.02 -8.21 -6.95
CA ASP A 70 -3.85 -9.36 -7.86
C ASP A 70 -2.47 -10.01 -7.66
N SER A 71 -1.42 -9.18 -7.58
CA SER A 71 -0.04 -9.62 -7.30
C SER A 71 0.07 -10.24 -5.89
N ALA A 72 -0.57 -9.63 -4.90
CA ALA A 72 -0.62 -10.16 -3.54
C ALA A 72 -1.31 -11.54 -3.48
N GLU A 73 -2.42 -11.73 -4.21
CA GLU A 73 -3.11 -13.02 -4.24
C GLU A 73 -2.26 -14.12 -4.87
N GLU A 74 -1.53 -13.80 -5.95
CA GLU A 74 -0.61 -14.73 -6.59
C GLU A 74 0.48 -15.19 -5.61
N ASP A 75 1.12 -14.25 -4.91
CA ASP A 75 2.18 -14.54 -3.95
C ASP A 75 1.68 -15.36 -2.75
N TYR A 76 0.56 -14.99 -2.14
CA TYR A 76 -0.01 -15.79 -1.05
C TYR A 76 -0.44 -17.19 -1.53
N SER A 77 -0.98 -17.31 -2.75
CA SER A 77 -1.33 -18.61 -3.32
C SER A 77 -0.10 -19.46 -3.54
N LYS A 78 1.01 -18.86 -4.00
CA LYS A 78 2.29 -19.54 -4.15
C LYS A 78 2.86 -20.00 -2.81
N ALA A 79 2.77 -19.16 -1.77
CA ALA A 79 3.18 -19.53 -0.41
C ALA A 79 2.41 -20.76 0.10
N ILE A 80 1.07 -20.79 -0.08
CA ILE A 80 0.21 -21.92 0.30
C ILE A 80 0.60 -23.20 -0.46
N LEU A 81 0.93 -23.10 -1.75
CA LEU A 81 1.35 -24.25 -2.55
C LEU A 81 2.69 -24.84 -2.08
N ILE A 82 3.57 -24.01 -1.50
CA ILE A 82 4.88 -24.42 -0.99
C ILE A 82 4.76 -24.97 0.44
N ASN A 83 4.01 -24.26 1.29
CA ASN A 83 3.76 -24.62 2.68
C ASN A 83 2.28 -24.37 3.02
N ASP A 84 1.52 -25.46 3.08
CA ASP A 84 0.08 -25.44 3.34
C ASP A 84 -0.29 -25.21 4.80
N ASN A 85 0.69 -25.14 5.71
CA ASN A 85 0.52 -24.85 7.14
C ASN A 85 0.94 -23.41 7.51
N LEU A 86 1.13 -22.53 6.53
CA LEU A 86 1.50 -21.14 6.76
C LEU A 86 0.26 -20.25 6.92
N ASP A 87 -0.21 -20.12 8.16
CA ASP A 87 -1.43 -19.36 8.51
C ASP A 87 -1.45 -17.92 7.94
N ALA A 88 -0.29 -17.26 7.93
CA ALA A 88 -0.14 -15.91 7.40
C ALA A 88 -0.56 -15.79 5.93
N ALA A 89 -0.30 -16.81 5.10
CA ALA A 89 -0.65 -16.80 3.69
C ALA A 89 -2.18 -16.90 3.48
N TYR A 90 -2.86 -17.74 4.26
CA TYR A 90 -4.33 -17.81 4.22
C TYR A 90 -4.98 -16.54 4.74
N TYR A 91 -4.41 -15.97 5.80
CA TYR A 91 -4.87 -14.70 6.35
C TYR A 91 -4.75 -13.58 5.30
N GLY A 92 -3.61 -13.47 4.62
CA GLY A 92 -3.42 -12.51 3.52
C GLY A 92 -4.46 -12.65 2.40
N ARG A 93 -4.74 -13.87 1.94
CA ARG A 93 -5.81 -14.10 0.93
C ARG A 93 -7.21 -13.76 1.42
N MET A 94 -7.50 -14.03 2.69
CA MET A 94 -8.79 -13.67 3.29
C MET A 94 -8.96 -12.15 3.33
N MET A 95 -7.90 -11.40 3.68
CA MET A 95 -7.92 -9.94 3.66
C MET A 95 -8.21 -9.39 2.26
N ILE A 96 -7.58 -9.95 1.22
CA ILE A 96 -7.85 -9.58 -0.18
C ILE A 96 -9.33 -9.77 -0.54
N SER A 97 -9.88 -10.94 -0.21
CA SER A 97 -11.29 -11.27 -0.48
C SER A 97 -12.27 -10.31 0.23
N ALA A 98 -11.92 -9.87 1.44
CA ALA A 98 -12.68 -8.87 2.19
C ALA A 98 -12.61 -7.48 1.51
N SER A 99 -11.44 -7.07 1.04
CA SER A 99 -11.24 -5.82 0.29
C SER A 99 -12.09 -5.77 -0.99
N PHE A 100 -12.17 -6.87 -1.74
CA PHE A 100 -13.02 -6.96 -2.94
C PHE A 100 -14.52 -6.86 -2.63
N SER A 101 -14.96 -7.41 -1.51
CA SER A 101 -16.36 -7.31 -1.07
C SER A 101 -16.77 -5.85 -0.79
N HIS A 102 -15.87 -5.05 -0.22
CA HIS A 102 -16.11 -3.64 0.05
C HIS A 102 -16.22 -2.78 -1.24
N LYS A 103 -15.50 -3.17 -2.31
CA LYS A 103 -15.48 -2.46 -3.59
C LYS A 103 -16.75 -2.71 -4.43
N LYS A 104 -17.34 -3.92 -4.36
CA LYS A 104 -18.62 -4.21 -5.04
C LYS A 104 -19.83 -3.55 -4.36
N VAL A 105 -19.85 -3.47 -3.04
CA VAL A 105 -20.98 -2.84 -2.31
C VAL A 105 -21.07 -1.33 -2.59
N SER A 106 -19.94 -0.68 -2.86
CA SER A 106 -19.89 0.76 -3.15
C SER A 106 -20.20 1.10 -4.62
N SER A 107 -20.05 0.17 -5.57
CA SER A 107 -20.42 0.37 -6.98
C SER A 107 -21.87 0.01 -7.30
N VAL A 108 -22.53 -0.81 -6.47
CA VAL A 108 -23.95 -1.19 -6.64
C VAL A 108 -24.93 -0.14 -6.06
N LYS A 109 -24.43 0.82 -5.26
CA LYS A 109 -25.23 1.89 -4.63
C LYS A 109 -25.27 3.22 -5.41
N ARG A 110 -24.86 3.27 -6.67
CA ARG A 110 -24.99 4.46 -7.52
C ARG A 110 -26.03 4.27 -8.61
#